data_AF-A0A2V6T778-F1
#
_entry.id   AF-A0A2V6T778-F1
#
_cell.length_a   1.000
_cell.length_b   1.000
_cell.length_c   1.000
_cell.angle_alpha   90.00
_cell.angle_beta   90.00
_cell.angle_gamma   90.00
#
_symmetry.space_group_name_H-M   'P 1'
#
loop_
_entity.id
_entity.type
_entity.pdbx_description
1 polymer ?
#
loop_
_entity_poly.entity_id
_entity_poly.type
_entity_poly.pdbx_seq_one_letter_code
_entity_poly.pdbx_strand_id
1 'polypeptide(L)'
;MRIALGIVAGETPVDVVLTGPAVHLLDEDTDDLVDGDDIAKFRASLKKLGIPFLVEAGAAPADPSWNADGHLVRPITAEEIAALIPRAERFVIF
;
A
#
# COMPACT_ATOMS: atom_id res chain seq x y z
N MET A 1 5.86 -4.85 0.40
CA MET A 1 5.84 -3.95 1.59
C MET A 1 7.20 -3.77 2.27
N ARG A 2 7.96 -4.84 2.59
CA ARG A 2 9.31 -4.74 3.17
C ARG A 2 10.24 -3.76 2.42
N ILE A 3 10.22 -3.83 1.09
CA ILE A 3 11.04 -2.96 0.24
C ILE A 3 10.62 -1.50 0.36
N ALA A 4 9.31 -1.20 0.32
CA ALA A 4 8.80 0.16 0.52
C ALA A 4 9.24 0.72 1.89
N LEU A 5 9.14 -0.08 2.96
CA LEU A 5 9.63 0.32 4.28
C LEU A 5 11.13 0.61 4.29
N GLY A 6 11.94 -0.22 3.64
CA GLY A 6 13.39 0.01 3.50
C GLY A 6 13.74 1.29 2.75
N ILE A 7 12.98 1.62 1.70
CA ILE A 7 13.16 2.87 0.93
C ILE A 7 12.81 4.09 1.77
N VAL A 8 11.67 4.06 2.48
CA VAL A 8 11.23 5.14 3.38
C VAL A 8 12.24 5.38 4.49
N ALA A 9 12.79 4.32 5.06
CA ALA A 9 13.82 4.42 6.10
C ALA A 9 15.10 5.11 5.61
N GLY A 10 15.36 5.12 4.30
CA GLY A 10 16.44 5.89 3.67
C GLY A 10 16.05 7.33 3.32
N GLU A 11 14.96 7.86 3.90
CA GLU A 11 14.41 9.21 3.66
C GLU A 11 14.06 9.49 2.19
N THR A 12 13.92 8.43 1.39
CA THR A 12 13.54 8.56 -0.01
C THR A 12 12.00 8.61 -0.11
N PRO A 13 11.42 9.65 -0.76
CA PRO A 13 9.99 9.69 -1.03
C PRO A 13 9.54 8.44 -1.80
N VAL A 14 8.47 7.81 -1.33
CA VAL A 14 7.88 6.65 -2.01
C VAL A 14 6.38 6.82 -2.10
N ASP A 15 5.84 6.51 -3.27
CA ASP A 15 4.41 6.31 -3.46
C ASP A 15 4.13 4.81 -3.43
N VAL A 16 3.29 4.37 -2.49
CA VAL A 16 2.85 2.97 -2.41
C VAL A 16 1.48 2.85 -3.05
N VAL A 17 1.43 2.28 -4.24
CA VAL A 17 0.19 2.10 -5.01
C VAL A 17 -0.32 0.66 -4.87
N LEU A 18 -1.60 0.49 -4.54
CA LEU A 18 -2.30 -0.79 -4.52
C LEU A 18 -3.33 -0.83 -5.66
N THR A 19 -3.15 -1.77 -6.59
CA THR A 19 -4.04 -2.01 -7.73
C THR A 19 -4.63 -3.41 -7.67
N GLY A 20 -5.86 -3.59 -8.16
CA GLY A 20 -6.51 -4.90 -8.18
C GLY A 20 -6.45 -5.64 -6.82
N PRO A 21 -6.11 -6.95 -6.79
CA PRO A 21 -6.08 -7.73 -5.55
C PRO A 21 -5.09 -7.27 -4.48
N ALA A 22 -4.14 -6.37 -4.81
CA ALA A 22 -3.18 -5.86 -3.83
C ALA A 22 -3.83 -5.07 -2.68
N VAL A 23 -5.09 -4.64 -2.84
CA VAL A 23 -5.88 -4.01 -1.76
C VAL A 23 -6.06 -4.92 -0.54
N HIS A 24 -6.03 -6.24 -0.72
CA HIS A 24 -6.14 -7.24 0.36
C HIS A 24 -4.90 -7.31 1.25
N LEU A 25 -3.81 -6.64 0.86
CA LEU A 25 -2.69 -6.41 1.78
C LEU A 25 -3.09 -5.57 3.00
N LEU A 26 -4.23 -4.86 2.94
CA LEU A 26 -4.79 -4.07 4.03
C LEU A 26 -5.93 -4.78 4.79
N ASP A 27 -6.22 -6.04 4.48
CA ASP A 27 -7.21 -6.81 5.25
C ASP A 27 -6.73 -6.99 6.70
N GLU A 28 -7.69 -7.07 7.62
CA GLU A 28 -7.42 -7.36 9.04
C GLU A 28 -6.73 -8.71 9.19
N ASP A 29 -7.29 -9.72 8.54
CA ASP A 29 -6.75 -11.07 8.47
C ASP A 29 -5.77 -11.20 7.30
N THR A 30 -4.56 -11.67 7.61
CA THR A 30 -3.50 -11.92 6.61
C THR A 30 -3.03 -13.37 6.62
N ASP A 31 -3.77 -14.27 7.28
CA ASP A 31 -3.37 -15.67 7.46
C ASP A 31 -3.28 -16.43 6.13
N ASP A 32 -4.07 -16.01 5.13
CA ASP A 32 -4.06 -16.55 3.77
C ASP A 32 -2.91 -16.00 2.90
N LEU A 33 -2.17 -14.99 3.39
CA LEU A 33 -1.03 -14.40 2.67
C LEU A 33 0.28 -15.12 3.01
N VAL A 34 1.11 -15.32 1.98
CA VAL A 34 2.50 -15.74 2.19
C VAL A 34 3.21 -14.63 2.99
N ASP A 35 3.82 -15.01 4.11
CA ASP A 35 4.45 -14.11 5.08
C ASP A 35 3.47 -13.09 5.73
N GLY A 36 2.21 -13.48 5.97
CA GLY A 36 1.18 -12.65 6.61
C GLY A 36 1.63 -11.93 7.89
N ASP A 37 2.29 -12.65 8.81
CA ASP A 37 2.88 -12.07 10.04
C ASP A 37 3.82 -10.90 9.77
N ASP A 38 4.64 -11.00 8.72
CA ASP A 38 5.59 -9.96 8.35
C ASP A 38 4.87 -8.81 7.62
N ILE A 39 3.86 -9.10 6.80
CA ILE A 39 2.99 -8.09 6.19
C ILE A 39 2.34 -7.21 7.27
N ALA A 40 1.76 -7.81 8.31
CA ALA A 40 1.16 -7.09 9.44
C ALA A 40 2.20 -6.18 10.14
N LYS A 41 3.42 -6.67 10.39
CA LYS A 41 4.52 -5.85 10.97
C LYS A 41 4.91 -4.68 10.07
N PHE A 42 5.01 -4.89 8.76
CA PHE A 42 5.39 -3.83 7.81
C PHE A 42 4.28 -2.79 7.66
N ARG A 43 3.01 -3.21 7.62
CA ARG A 43 1.83 -2.33 7.66
C ARG A 43 1.88 -1.41 8.87
N ALA A 44 2.01 -1.99 10.06
CA ALA A 44 2.06 -1.23 11.30
C ALA A 44 3.20 -0.20 11.30
N SER A 45 4.35 -0.55 10.70
CA SER A 45 5.50 0.35 10.57
C SER A 45 5.22 1.50 9.61
N LEU A 46 4.68 1.23 8.42
CA LEU A 46 4.31 2.26 7.44
C LEU A 46 3.23 3.22 7.98
N LYS A 47 2.27 2.69 8.76
CA LYS A 47 1.26 3.51 9.45
C LYS A 47 1.90 4.49 10.44
N LYS A 48 2.83 4.02 11.28
CA LYS A 48 3.55 4.87 12.25
C LYS A 48 4.35 5.98 11.57
N LEU A 49 4.84 5.72 10.36
CA LEU A 49 5.57 6.68 9.53
C LEU A 49 4.63 7.64 8.77
N GLY A 50 3.31 7.45 8.86
CA GLY A 50 2.33 8.30 8.18
C GLY A 50 2.33 8.16 6.65
N ILE A 51 2.86 7.05 6.12
CA ILE A 51 2.92 6.81 4.68
C ILE A 51 1.52 6.40 4.18
N PRO A 52 0.91 7.16 3.25
CA PRO A 52 -0.37 6.80 2.69
C PRO A 52 -0.26 5.68 1.66
N PHE A 53 -1.28 4.83 1.60
CA PHE A 53 -1.50 3.93 0.46
C PHE A 53 -2.36 4.64 -0.58
N LEU A 54 -1.87 4.69 -1.80
CA LEU A 54 -2.65 5.12 -2.96
C LEU A 54 -3.40 3.92 -3.49
N VAL A 55 -4.73 3.91 -3.39
CA VAL A 55 -5.55 2.76 -3.78
C VAL A 55 -6.29 3.06 -5.06
N GLU A 56 -6.21 2.17 -6.04
CA GLU A 56 -6.96 2.30 -7.28
C GLU A 56 -8.47 2.47 -7.01
N ALA A 57 -9.07 3.50 -7.61
CA ALA A 57 -10.46 3.84 -7.40
C ALA A 57 -11.37 2.66 -7.81
N GLY A 58 -12.25 2.25 -6.90
CA GLY A 58 -13.15 1.11 -7.12
C GLY A 58 -12.52 -0.26 -6.81
N ALA A 59 -11.22 -0.33 -6.48
CA ALA A 59 -10.59 -1.58 -6.07
C ALA A 59 -10.80 -1.89 -4.57
N ALA A 60 -10.98 -0.86 -3.73
CA ALA A 60 -11.21 -1.04 -2.30
C ALA A 60 -12.46 -1.91 -2.03
N PRO A 61 -12.34 -3.01 -1.26
CA PRO A 61 -13.48 -3.82 -0.84
C PRO A 61 -14.51 -3.00 -0.06
N ALA A 62 -15.79 -3.36 -0.22
CA ALA A 62 -16.88 -2.80 0.60
C ALA A 62 -16.96 -3.41 2.00
N ASP A 63 -16.13 -4.41 2.30
CA ASP A 63 -16.08 -5.10 3.59
C ASP A 63 -15.61 -4.14 4.70
N PRO A 64 -16.37 -3.97 5.79
CA PRO A 64 -15.97 -3.11 6.91
C PRO A 64 -14.68 -3.54 7.62
N SER A 65 -14.24 -4.80 7.47
CA SER A 65 -12.98 -5.30 8.01
C SER A 65 -11.76 -4.91 7.17
N TRP A 66 -11.98 -4.45 5.92
CA TRP A 66 -10.91 -3.93 5.09
C TRP A 66 -10.34 -2.64 5.69
N ASN A 67 -9.01 -2.59 5.84
CA ASN A 67 -8.32 -1.47 6.47
C ASN A 67 -8.84 -1.17 7.91
N ALA A 68 -9.19 -2.21 8.68
CA ALA A 68 -9.62 -2.09 10.08
C ALA A 68 -8.61 -1.32 10.96
N ASP A 69 -7.32 -1.43 10.62
CA ASP A 69 -6.24 -0.69 11.25
C ASP A 69 -6.28 0.82 10.96
N GLY A 70 -7.08 1.32 10.03
CA GLY A 70 -7.19 2.75 9.73
C GLY A 70 -5.90 3.36 9.18
N HIS A 71 -5.26 2.66 8.22
CA HIS A 71 -4.18 3.24 7.43
C HIS A 71 -4.68 4.45 6.64
N LEU A 72 -3.80 5.44 6.44
CA LEU A 72 -4.08 6.55 5.53
C LEU A 72 -4.21 6.00 4.12
N VAL A 73 -5.41 6.11 3.54
CA VAL A 73 -5.70 5.67 2.18
C VAL A 73 -6.18 6.85 1.36
N ARG A 74 -5.61 7.00 0.16
CA ARG A 74 -6.08 7.95 -0.85
C ARG A 74 -6.52 7.18 -2.10
N PRO A 75 -7.82 7.22 -2.46
CA PRO A 75 -8.27 6.71 -3.75
C PRO A 75 -7.62 7.48 -4.91
N ILE A 76 -7.17 6.79 -5.95
CA ILE A 76 -6.58 7.38 -7.15
C ILE A 76 -7.08 6.71 -8.43
N THR A 77 -7.26 7.47 -9.51
CA THR A 77 -7.72 6.91 -10.79
C THR A 77 -6.59 6.26 -11.58
N ALA A 78 -6.93 5.49 -12.62
CA ALA A 78 -5.95 4.92 -13.54
C ALA A 78 -5.10 6.01 -14.23
N GLU A 79 -5.69 7.17 -14.55
CA GLU A 79 -4.98 8.32 -15.11
C GLU A 79 -3.99 8.92 -14.10
N GLU A 80 -4.36 9.00 -12.82
CA GLU A 80 -3.44 9.44 -11.77
C GLU A 80 -2.28 8.46 -11.58
N ILE A 81 -2.54 7.15 -11.61
CA ILE A 81 -1.49 6.11 -11.57
C ILE A 81 -0.53 6.30 -12.76
N ALA A 82 -1.07 6.46 -13.97
CA ALA A 82 -0.26 6.69 -15.17
C ALA A 82 0.57 7.98 -15.06
N ALA A 83 0.05 9.02 -14.41
CA ALA A 83 0.76 10.28 -14.17
C ALA A 83 1.88 10.17 -13.12
N LEU A 84 1.92 9.13 -12.28
CA LEU A 84 3.05 8.85 -11.39
C LEU A 84 4.26 8.31 -12.15
N ILE A 85 4.02 7.56 -13.25
CA ILE A 85 5.08 6.92 -14.03
C ILE A 85 6.12 7.91 -14.61
N PRO A 86 5.77 9.05 -15.23
CA PRO A 86 6.80 9.97 -15.71
C PRO A 86 7.51 10.74 -14.57
N ARG A 87 7.00 10.70 -13.33
CA ARG A 87 7.51 11.50 -12.20
C ARG A 87 8.47 10.74 -11.30
N ALA A 88 8.41 9.41 -11.30
CA ALA A 88 9.31 8.60 -10.48
C ALA A 88 10.58 8.21 -11.25
N GLU A 89 11.71 8.22 -10.54
CA GLU A 89 13.00 7.79 -11.10
C GLU A 89 13.08 6.27 -11.29
N ARG A 90 12.34 5.52 -10.48
CA ARG A 90 12.39 4.05 -10.42
C ARG A 90 11.01 3.49 -10.08
N PHE A 91 10.71 2.32 -10.66
CA PHE A 91 9.49 1.55 -10.40
C PHE A 91 9.86 0.18 -9.88
N VAL A 92 9.11 -0.29 -8.89
CA VAL A 92 9.19 -1.66 -8.40
C VAL A 92 7.77 -2.22 -8.38
N ILE A 93 7.53 -3.29 -9.13
CA ILE A 93 6.21 -3.89 -9.33
C ILE A 93 6.27 -5.36 -8.89
N PHE A 94 5.22 -5.83 -8.21
CA PHE A 94 5.09 -7.18 -7.65
C PHE A 94 3.75 -7.77 -8.02
#